data_AF-A0AAV0V4F9-F1
#
_entry.id   AF-A0AAV0V4F9-F1
#
_cell.length_a   1.000
_cell.length_b   1.000
_cell.length_c   1.000
_cell.angle_alpha   90.00
_cell.angle_beta   90.00
_cell.angle_gamma   90.00
#
_symmetry.space_group_name_H-M   'P 1'
#
loop_
_entity.id
_entity.type
_entity.pdbx_description
1 polymer ?
#
loop_
_entity_poly.entity_id
_entity_poly.type
_entity_poly.pdbx_seq_one_letter_code
_entity_poly.pdbx_strand_id
1 'polypeptide(L)'
;MSSATEEEARQQMHRWTTISKGMIAFTSVFTVYAISDHLSHGHHEEEKPAYPYLKMRTKPYPWPESNCDYLDRECRAKARAAKEALSE
;
A
#
# COMPACT_ATOMS: atom_id res chain seq x y z
N MET A 1 23.45 41.48 -0.55
CA MET A 1 22.99 40.91 0.74
C MET A 1 21.52 40.59 0.61
N SER A 2 21.08 39.44 1.10
CA SER A 2 19.65 39.06 1.11
C SER A 2 18.83 40.18 1.75
N SER A 3 17.71 40.56 1.14
CA SER A 3 16.83 41.62 1.65
C SER A 3 16.04 41.22 2.90
N ALA A 4 16.15 39.96 3.32
CA ALA A 4 15.48 39.45 4.51
C ALA A 4 16.38 39.62 5.75
N THR A 5 15.83 40.21 6.80
CA THR A 5 16.45 40.33 8.12
C THR A 5 16.45 38.97 8.85
N GLU A 6 17.34 38.81 9.82
CA GLU A 6 17.37 37.59 10.65
C GLU A 6 16.06 37.38 11.41
N GLU A 7 15.39 38.46 11.82
CA GLU A 7 14.09 38.39 12.50
C GLU A 7 12.99 37.87 11.59
N GLU A 8 12.93 38.35 10.34
CA GLU A 8 11.99 37.84 9.34
C GLU A 8 12.23 36.36 9.06
N ALA A 9 13.49 35.92 8.97
CA ALA A 9 13.83 34.51 8.81
C ALA A 9 13.31 33.65 9.97
N ARG A 10 13.49 34.10 11.23
CA ARG A 10 12.98 33.41 12.42
C ARG A 10 11.45 33.31 12.41
N GLN A 11 10.76 34.39 12.03
CA GLN A 11 9.30 34.40 11.95
C GLN A 11 8.77 33.45 10.87
N GLN A 12 9.39 33.44 9.68
CA GLN A 12 9.01 32.52 8.60
C GLN A 12 9.23 31.06 9.00
N MET A 13 10.38 30.75 9.60
CA MET A 13 10.67 29.41 10.12
C MET A 13 9.63 28.96 11.15
N HIS A 14 9.32 29.83 12.12
CA HIS A 14 8.32 29.52 13.14
C HIS A 14 6.94 29.27 12.52
N ARG A 15 6.50 30.13 11.60
CA ARG A 15 5.22 29.99 10.90
C ARG A 15 5.10 28.64 10.18
N TRP A 16 6.07 28.31 9.34
CA TRP A 16 6.02 27.06 8.56
C TRP A 16 6.21 25.81 9.41
N THR A 17 6.96 25.91 10.51
CA THR A 17 7.05 24.82 11.50
C THR A 17 5.69 24.55 12.15
N THR A 18 4.99 25.62 12.56
CA THR A 18 3.68 25.50 13.19
C THR A 18 2.63 24.95 12.22
N ILE A 19 2.61 25.44 10.98
CA ILE A 19 1.73 24.91 9.93
C ILE A 19 2.01 23.43 9.68
N SER A 20 3.29 23.06 9.52
CA SER A 20 3.68 21.67 9.28
C SER A 20 3.25 20.74 10.42
N LYS A 21 3.41 21.17 11.68
CA LYS A 21 2.92 20.41 12.84
C LYS A 21 1.40 20.19 12.79
N GLY A 22 0.65 21.22 12.41
CA GLY A 22 -0.80 21.12 12.20
C GLY A 22 -1.15 20.12 11.09
N MET A 23 -0.47 20.19 9.94
CA MET A 23 -0.70 19.29 8.82
C MET A 23 -0.32 17.84 9.13
N ILE A 24 0.76 17.61 9.88
CA ILE A 24 1.13 16.27 10.36
C ILE A 24 0.03 15.68 11.24
N ALA A 25 -0.49 16.45 12.20
CA ALA A 25 -1.57 16.01 13.07
C ALA A 25 -2.86 15.70 12.30
N PHE A 26 -3.22 16.54 11.33
CA PHE A 26 -4.38 16.29 10.48
C PHE A 26 -4.20 15.02 9.63
N THR A 27 -3.06 14.90 8.96
CA THR A 27 -2.79 13.78 8.04
C THR A 27 -2.72 12.45 8.79
N SER A 28 -2.16 12.44 10.01
CA SER A 28 -2.11 11.21 10.82
C SER A 28 -3.51 10.73 11.20
N VAL A 29 -4.41 11.62 11.65
CA VAL A 29 -5.80 11.28 11.98
C VAL A 29 -6.55 10.78 10.74
N PHE A 30 -6.43 11.50 9.61
CA PHE A 30 -7.06 11.08 8.37
C PHE A 30 -6.55 9.73 7.86
N THR A 31 -5.25 9.47 8.01
CA THR A 31 -4.64 8.19 7.63
C THR A 31 -5.19 7.04 8.47
N VAL A 32 -5.31 7.21 9.79
CA VAL A 32 -5.90 6.19 10.67
C VAL A 32 -7.33 5.90 10.23
N TYR A 33 -8.15 6.93 9.99
CA TYR A 33 -9.51 6.77 9.49
C TYR A 33 -9.56 5.99 8.17
N ALA A 34 -8.76 6.37 7.17
CA ALA A 34 -8.73 5.72 5.87
C ALA A 34 -8.27 4.26 5.95
N ILE A 35 -7.27 3.95 6.79
CA ILE A 35 -6.82 2.56 7.02
C ILE A 35 -7.93 1.76 7.71
N SER A 36 -8.57 2.31 8.74
CA SER A 36 -9.68 1.63 9.43
C SER A 36 -10.83 1.30 8.49
N ASP A 37 -11.19 2.23 7.59
CA ASP A 37 -12.19 1.99 6.56
C ASP A 37 -11.74 0.89 5.58
N HIS A 38 -10.50 0.97 5.08
CA HIS A 38 -9.96 0.01 4.12
C HIS A 38 -9.80 -1.41 4.67
N LEU A 39 -9.51 -1.56 5.97
CA LEU A 39 -9.42 -2.86 6.62
C LEU A 39 -10.80 -3.45 6.97
N SER A 40 -11.86 -2.64 6.93
CA SER A 40 -13.21 -3.07 7.32
C SER A 40 -14.07 -3.59 6.16
N HIS A 41 -13.71 -3.31 4.90
CA HIS A 41 -14.40 -3.87 3.75
C HIS A 41 -13.75 -5.17 3.27
N GLY A 42 -14.59 -6.17 2.97
CA GLY A 42 -14.12 -7.40 2.34
C GLY A 42 -13.58 -7.11 0.95
N HIS A 43 -12.41 -7.66 0.62
CA HIS A 43 -12.05 -7.81 -0.78
C HIS A 43 -13.10 -8.72 -1.41
N HIS A 44 -13.86 -8.19 -2.39
CA HIS A 44 -14.79 -9.00 -3.17
C HIS A 44 -13.99 -10.03 -4.00
N GLU A 45 -13.53 -11.11 -3.35
CA GLU A 45 -13.32 -12.42 -3.95
C GLU A 45 -14.69 -13.06 -4.25
N GLU A 46 -15.68 -12.26 -4.69
CA GLU A 46 -16.83 -12.84 -5.35
C GLU A 46 -16.30 -13.71 -6.47
N GLU A 47 -16.79 -14.94 -6.52
CA GLU A 47 -16.52 -16.00 -7.48
C GLU A 47 -16.71 -15.48 -8.91
N LYS A 48 -15.81 -14.62 -9.37
CA LYS A 48 -15.81 -14.13 -10.74
C LYS A 48 -15.62 -15.38 -11.58
N PRO A 49 -16.52 -15.64 -12.53
CA PRO A 49 -16.33 -16.73 -13.48
C PRO A 49 -14.91 -16.67 -14.04
N ALA A 50 -14.30 -17.83 -14.29
CA ALA A 50 -12.97 -17.93 -14.86
C ALA A 50 -13.00 -17.44 -16.33
N TYR A 51 -13.09 -16.13 -16.50
CA TYR A 51 -13.16 -15.50 -17.81
C TYR A 51 -11.85 -15.75 -18.56
N PRO A 52 -11.89 -16.15 -19.84
CA PRO A 52 -10.68 -16.47 -20.60
C PRO A 52 -9.66 -15.33 -20.68
N TYR A 53 -10.09 -14.08 -20.50
CA TYR A 53 -9.25 -12.88 -20.53
C TYR A 53 -8.66 -12.49 -19.17
N LEU A 54 -9.10 -13.11 -18.07
CA LEU A 54 -8.50 -12.92 -16.76
C LEU A 54 -7.43 -13.97 -16.51
N LYS A 55 -6.39 -13.60 -15.76
CA LYS A 55 -5.26 -14.49 -15.40
C LYS A 55 -4.64 -15.22 -16.61
N MET A 56 -4.73 -14.63 -17.81
CA MET A 56 -4.12 -15.17 -19.03
C MET A 56 -2.62 -15.35 -18.82
N ARG A 57 -2.12 -16.56 -19.10
CA ARG A 57 -0.70 -16.86 -18.97
C ARG A 57 -0.17 -17.73 -20.09
N THR A 58 0.71 -17.14 -20.90
CA THR A 58 1.44 -17.85 -21.97
C THR A 58 2.86 -18.23 -21.56
N LYS A 59 3.40 -17.61 -20.50
CA LYS A 59 4.74 -17.89 -19.95
C LYS A 59 4.73 -17.79 -18.41
N PRO A 60 5.38 -18.72 -17.69
CA PRO A 60 5.52 -18.63 -16.23
C PRO A 60 6.33 -17.40 -15.81
N TYR A 61 6.04 -16.88 -14.62
CA TYR A 61 6.88 -15.82 -14.04
C TYR A 61 8.23 -16.38 -13.55
N PRO A 62 9.27 -15.55 -13.45
CA PRO A 62 10.63 -15.98 -13.08
C PRO A 62 10.85 -16.20 -11.57
N TRP A 63 9.80 -16.38 -10.77
CA TRP A 63 9.89 -16.63 -9.32
C TRP A 63 9.25 -17.98 -8.95
N PRO A 64 9.47 -18.51 -7.72
CA PRO A 64 9.10 -19.88 -7.35
C PRO A 64 7.61 -20.20 -7.54
N GLU A 65 6.70 -19.36 -7.02
CA GLU A 65 5.26 -19.48 -7.26
C GLU A 65 4.91 -18.86 -8.62
N SER A 66 5.38 -19.48 -9.69
CA SER A 66 5.41 -18.92 -11.05
C SER A 66 4.04 -18.58 -11.63
N ASN A 67 2.96 -19.17 -11.08
CA ASN A 67 1.56 -18.89 -11.43
C ASN A 67 0.94 -17.70 -10.67
N CYS A 68 1.55 -17.21 -9.59
CA CYS A 68 1.06 -16.09 -8.80
C CYS A 68 1.67 -14.75 -9.25
N ASP A 69 0.89 -13.67 -9.30
CA ASP A 69 1.40 -12.34 -9.66
C ASP A 69 2.39 -11.77 -8.63
N TYR A 70 3.09 -10.68 -8.99
CA TYR A 70 4.19 -10.16 -8.20
C TYR A 70 3.79 -9.72 -6.78
N LEU A 71 2.58 -9.17 -6.62
CA LEU A 71 2.04 -8.70 -5.33
C LEU A 71 0.89 -9.56 -4.82
N ASP A 72 0.64 -10.71 -5.45
CA ASP A 72 -0.44 -11.63 -5.07
C ASP A 72 -0.01 -12.50 -3.88
N ARG A 73 -0.10 -11.92 -2.68
CA ARG A 73 0.32 -12.57 -1.42
C ARG A 73 -0.54 -13.79 -1.10
N GLU A 74 -1.83 -13.73 -1.41
CA GLU A 74 -2.78 -14.79 -1.12
C GLU A 74 -2.57 -16.02 -2.01
N CYS A 75 -2.37 -15.83 -3.32
CA CYS A 75 -2.00 -16.92 -4.23
C CYS A 75 -0.73 -17.62 -3.76
N ARG A 76 0.28 -16.85 -3.33
CA ARG A 76 1.54 -17.43 -2.83
C ARG A 76 1.33 -18.23 -1.55
N ALA A 77 0.54 -17.72 -0.61
CA ALA A 77 0.21 -18.45 0.62
C ALA A 77 -0.51 -19.76 0.30
N LYS A 78 -1.53 -19.72 -0.56
CA LYS A 78 -2.29 -20.90 -1.03
C LYS A 78 -1.36 -21.91 -1.74
N ALA A 79 -0.48 -21.45 -2.63
CA ALA A 79 0.47 -22.31 -3.36
C ALA A 79 1.50 -22.99 -2.44
N ARG A 80 1.99 -22.28 -1.41
CA ARG A 80 2.92 -22.84 -0.42
C ARG A 80 2.26 -23.89 0.46
N ALA A 81 1.08 -23.58 1.00
CA ALA A 81 0.31 -24.54 1.79
C ALA A 81 -0.03 -25.80 0.99
N ALA A 82 -0.41 -25.66 -0.29
CA ALA A 82 -0.65 -26.80 -1.17
C ALA A 82 0.62 -27.63 -1.41
N LYS A 83 1.79 -26.98 -1.57
CA LYS A 83 3.07 -27.67 -1.72
C LYS A 83 3.45 -28.45 -0.44
N GLU A 84 3.23 -27.86 0.72
CA GLU A 84 3.48 -28.50 2.02
C GLU A 84 2.58 -29.72 2.22
N ALA A 85 1.27 -29.59 1.95
CA ALA A 85 0.32 -30.69 2.05
C ALA A 85 0.59 -31.85 1.08
N LEU A 86 1.26 -31.59 -0.05
CA LEU A 86 1.69 -32.62 -0.99
C LEU A 86 3.04 -33.27 -0.63
N SER A 87 3.73 -32.74 0.38
CA SER A 87 5.03 -33.26 0.85
C SER A 87 4.95 -34.10 2.13
N GLU A 88 3.76 -34.20 2.73
CA GLU A 88 3.39 -35.16 3.79
C GLU A 88 2.83 -36.46 3.18
#